data_AF-A0A932ISS3-F1
#
_entry.id   AF-A0A932ISS3-F1
#
_cell.length_a   1.000
_cell.length_b   1.000
_cell.length_c   1.000
_cell.angle_alpha   90.00
_cell.angle_beta   90.00
_cell.angle_gamma   90.00
#
_symmetry.space_group_name_H-M   'P 1'
#
loop_
_entity.id
_entity.type
_entity.pdbx_description
1 polymer ?
#
loop_
_entity_poly.entity_id
_entity_poly.type
_entity_poly.pdbx_seq_one_letter_code
_entity_poly.pdbx_strand_id
1 'polypeptide(L)'
;MTVQPIDKQRVGRVVLALLDGDEDKAAAVVDEALNDDRLLEYSDALLGALLGFMRLTYGLDATRQWANDWILKAHMDDQGSG
;
A
#
# COMPACT_ATOMS: atom_id res chain seq x y z
N MET A 1 4.20 -12.68 -23.05
CA MET A 1 4.61 -11.53 -22.21
C MET A 1 5.58 -12.04 -21.17
N THR A 2 6.79 -11.52 -21.12
CA THR A 2 7.77 -11.83 -20.07
C THR A 2 7.47 -10.94 -18.87
N VAL A 3 7.03 -11.53 -17.76
CA VAL A 3 6.78 -10.80 -16.52
C VAL A 3 8.13 -10.31 -15.99
N GLN A 4 8.35 -8.99 -16.02
CA GLN A 4 9.54 -8.42 -15.42
C GLN A 4 9.41 -8.45 -13.89
N PRO A 5 10.49 -8.76 -13.15
CA PRO A 5 10.45 -8.78 -11.70
C PRO A 5 10.08 -7.39 -11.14
N ILE A 6 9.40 -7.37 -9.99
CA ILE A 6 9.08 -6.12 -9.25
C ILE A 6 10.37 -5.59 -8.64
N ASP A 7 10.65 -4.30 -8.81
CA ASP A 7 11.75 -3.63 -8.12
C ASP A 7 11.38 -3.40 -6.64
N LYS A 8 11.75 -4.37 -5.81
CA LYS A 8 11.53 -4.34 -4.36
C LYS A 8 12.26 -3.18 -3.66
N GLN A 9 13.37 -2.69 -4.22
CA GLN A 9 14.08 -1.55 -3.63
C GLN A 9 13.28 -0.27 -3.82
N ARG A 10 12.65 -0.08 -4.98
CA ARG A 10 11.77 1.07 -5.21
C ARG A 10 10.56 1.06 -4.27
N VAL A 11 9.91 -0.09 -4.08
CA VAL A 11 8.81 -0.25 -3.11
C VAL A 11 9.25 0.09 -1.68
N GLY A 12 10.42 -0.41 -1.26
CA GLY A 12 10.96 -0.10 0.06
C GLY A 12 11.23 1.39 0.28
N ARG A 13 11.67 2.12 -0.77
CA ARG A 13 11.89 3.58 -0.71
C ARG A 13 10.59 4.35 -0.49
N VAL A 14 9.49 3.95 -1.12
CA VAL A 14 8.17 4.57 -0.87
C VAL A 14 7.74 4.34 0.57
N VAL A 15 7.85 3.11 1.07
CA VAL A 15 7.47 2.78 2.46
C VAL A 15 8.29 3.58 3.48
N LEU A 16 9.60 3.70 3.28
CA LEU A 16 10.45 4.51 4.17
C LEU A 16 10.06 5.99 4.12
N ALA A 17 9.82 6.56 2.93
CA ALA A 17 9.38 7.94 2.82
C ALA A 17 8.04 8.19 3.54
N LEU A 18 7.08 7.26 3.43
CA LEU A 18 5.81 7.32 4.17
C LEU A 18 6.01 7.23 5.69
N LEU A 19 6.91 6.38 6.17
CA LEU A 19 7.21 6.27 7.61
C LEU A 19 7.95 7.49 8.16
N ASP A 20 8.79 8.12 7.35
CA ASP A 20 9.51 9.36 7.69
C ASP A 20 8.60 10.60 7.65
N GLY A 21 7.35 10.46 7.18
CA GLY A 21 6.41 11.58 7.00
C GLY A 21 6.77 12.49 5.83
N ASP A 22 7.61 12.02 4.90
CA ASP A 22 8.07 12.74 3.72
C ASP A 22 7.18 12.39 2.51
N GLU A 23 5.99 13.01 2.47
CA GLU A 23 4.98 12.77 1.44
C GLU A 23 5.47 13.17 0.04
N ASP A 24 6.28 14.23 -0.07
CA ASP A 24 6.84 14.71 -1.35
C ASP A 24 7.77 13.65 -1.96
N LYS A 25 8.64 13.05 -1.13
CA LYS A 25 9.53 11.97 -1.56
C LYS A 25 8.78 10.69 -1.87
N ALA A 26 7.72 10.37 -1.12
CA ALA A 26 6.86 9.23 -1.43
C ALA A 26 6.18 9.41 -2.79
N ALA A 27 5.63 10.61 -3.06
CA ALA A 27 5.00 10.96 -4.33
C ALA A 27 5.98 10.89 -5.51
N ALA A 28 7.20 11.43 -5.37
CA ALA A 28 8.22 11.39 -6.42
C ALA A 28 8.58 9.94 -6.83
N VAL A 29 8.69 9.01 -5.88
CA VAL A 29 8.99 7.60 -6.17
C VAL A 29 7.78 6.87 -6.77
N VAL A 30 6.56 7.27 -6.40
CA VAL A 30 5.32 6.76 -7.03
C VAL A 30 5.17 7.28 -8.46
N ASP A 31 5.51 8.54 -8.74
CA ASP A 31 5.51 9.11 -10.10
C ASP A 31 6.52 8.40 -11.02
N GLU A 32 7.70 8.05 -10.50
CA GLU A 32 8.65 7.19 -11.23
C GLU A 32 8.05 5.81 -11.57
N ALA A 33 7.22 5.25 -10.68
CA ALA A 33 6.55 3.96 -10.88
C ALA A 33 5.33 4.05 -11.84
N LEU A 34 4.61 5.17 -11.83
CA LEU A 34 3.48 5.46 -12.73
C LEU A 34 3.93 5.55 -14.18
N ASN A 35 5.09 6.14 -14.44
CA ASN A 35 5.65 6.28 -15.78
C ASN A 35 6.12 4.94 -16.40
N ASP A 36 6.21 3.86 -15.61
CA ASP A 36 6.65 2.55 -16.07
C ASP A 36 5.48 1.65 -16.54
N ASP A 37 4.24 2.13 -16.63
CA ASP A 37 3.02 1.34 -16.93
C ASP A 37 2.80 0.13 -15.97
N ARG A 38 3.43 0.16 -14.79
CA ARG A 38 3.45 -0.94 -13.80
C ARG A 38 2.82 -0.57 -12.47
N LEU A 39 1.91 0.41 -12.49
CA LEU A 39 1.25 0.94 -11.30
C LEU A 39 0.60 -0.17 -10.46
N LEU A 40 0.02 -1.17 -11.12
CA LEU A 40 -0.69 -2.26 -10.45
C LEU A 40 0.26 -3.11 -9.60
N GLU A 41 1.41 -3.50 -10.17
CA GLU A 41 2.41 -4.29 -9.47
C GLU A 41 3.08 -3.52 -8.33
N TYR A 42 3.29 -2.21 -8.50
CA TYR A 42 3.80 -1.36 -7.42
C TYR A 42 2.78 -1.18 -6.29
N SER A 43 1.50 -1.03 -6.63
CA SER A 43 0.41 -0.93 -5.64
C SER A 43 0.30 -2.22 -4.82
N ASP A 44 0.34 -3.39 -5.46
CA ASP A 44 0.31 -4.69 -4.79
C ASP A 44 1.50 -4.87 -3.84
N ALA A 45 2.70 -4.49 -4.29
CA ALA A 45 3.90 -4.60 -3.48
C ALA A 45 3.89 -3.63 -2.28
N LEU A 46 3.36 -2.41 -2.46
CA LEU A 46 3.22 -1.43 -1.39
C LEU A 46 2.21 -1.89 -0.33
N LEU A 47 1.05 -2.38 -0.77
CA LEU A 47 0.02 -2.96 0.10
C LEU A 47 0.59 -4.14 0.89
N GLY A 48 1.31 -5.04 0.23
CA GLY A 48 1.97 -6.17 0.87
C GLY A 48 2.99 -5.74 1.93
N ALA A 49 3.79 -4.71 1.65
CA ALA A 49 4.78 -4.19 2.60
C ALA A 49 4.12 -3.53 3.83
N LEU A 50 3.06 -2.72 3.62
CA LEU A 50 2.31 -2.08 4.70
C LEU A 50 1.58 -3.12 5.57
N LEU A 51 0.90 -4.09 4.96
CA LEU A 51 0.24 -5.20 5.68
C LEU A 51 1.26 -6.04 6.47
N GLY A 52 2.42 -6.31 5.88
CA GLY A 52 3.52 -6.99 6.54
C GLY A 52 4.03 -6.23 7.77
N PHE A 53 4.22 -4.91 7.63
CA PHE A 53 4.61 -4.04 8.73
C PHE A 53 3.55 -4.01 9.84
N MET A 54 2.28 -3.79 9.50
CA MET A 54 1.19 -3.78 10.48
C MET A 54 1.11 -5.10 11.25
N ARG A 55 1.26 -6.23 10.56
CA ARG A 55 1.30 -7.55 11.22
C ARG A 55 2.48 -7.68 12.18
N LEU A 56 3.65 -7.19 11.83
CA LEU A 56 4.84 -7.26 12.69
C LEU A 56 4.73 -6.34 13.90
N THR A 57 4.18 -5.13 13.72
CA THR A 57 4.09 -4.12 14.77
C THR A 57 2.91 -4.37 15.73
N TYR A 58 1.75 -4.78 15.21
CA TYR A 58 0.50 -4.88 15.99
C TYR A 58 -0.01 -6.31 16.16
N GLY A 59 0.60 -7.29 15.50
CA GLY A 59 0.15 -8.67 15.52
C GLY A 59 -0.98 -8.96 14.53
N LEU A 60 -1.26 -10.26 14.34
CA LEU A 60 -2.20 -10.74 13.33
C LEU A 60 -3.65 -10.39 13.66
N ASP A 61 -4.05 -10.48 14.93
CA ASP A 61 -5.43 -10.25 15.34
C ASP A 61 -5.84 -8.77 15.18
N ALA A 62 -4.96 -7.84 15.58
CA ALA A 62 -5.18 -6.40 15.39
C ALA A 62 -5.25 -6.03 13.91
N THR A 63 -4.34 -6.57 13.09
CA THR A 63 -4.33 -6.35 11.64
C THR A 63 -5.62 -6.87 10.99
N ARG A 64 -6.14 -8.03 11.44
CA ARG A 64 -7.42 -8.58 10.98
C ARG A 64 -8.59 -7.71 11.39
N GLN A 65 -8.59 -7.19 12.62
CA GLN A 65 -9.65 -6.29 13.08
C GLN A 65 -9.68 -5.01 12.24
N TRP A 66 -8.54 -4.37 12.01
CA TRP A 66 -8.46 -3.17 11.16
C TRP A 66 -8.97 -3.43 9.74
N ALA A 67 -8.62 -4.57 9.14
CA ALA A 67 -9.14 -4.94 7.82
C ALA A 67 -10.68 -5.07 7.83
N ASN A 68 -11.25 -5.71 8.86
CA ASN A 68 -12.69 -5.85 9.01
C ASN A 68 -13.40 -4.50 9.22
N ASP A 69 -12.84 -3.62 10.04
CA ASP A 69 -13.40 -2.28 10.29
C ASP A 69 -13.44 -1.45 9.01
N TRP A 70 -12.40 -1.58 8.17
CA TRP A 70 -12.33 -0.86 6.91
C TRP A 70 -13.38 -1.36 5.90
N ILE A 71 -13.60 -2.68 5.83
CA ILE A 71 -14.68 -3.29 5.03
C ILE A 71 -16.06 -2.80 5.49
N LEU A 72 -16.30 -2.79 6.81
CA LEU A 72 -17.57 -2.34 7.38
C LEU A 72 -17.84 -0.87 7.03
N LYS A 73 -16.84 -0.01 7.18
CA LYS A 73 -16.96 1.41 6.84
C LYS A 73 -17.29 1.62 5.36
N ALA A 74 -16.56 0.96 4.45
CA ALA A 74 -16.83 1.05 3.01
C ALA A 74 -18.27 0.65 2.68
N HIS A 75 -18.77 -0.42 3.31
CA HIS A 75 -20.15 -0.85 3.14
C HIS A 75 -21.18 0.18 3.65
N MET A 76 -20.89 0.84 4.77
CA MET A 76 -21.75 1.92 5.29
C MET A 76 -21.76 3.15 4.37
N ASP A 77 -20.61 3.52 3.82
CA ASP A 77 -20.46 4.66 2.90
C ASP A 77 -21.21 4.40 1.58
N ASP A 78 -21.16 3.16 1.06
CA ASP A 78 -21.90 2.74 -0.13
C ASP A 78 -23.43 2.74 0.10
N GLN A 79 -23.89 2.40 1.31
CA GLN A 79 -25.32 2.43 1.67
C GLN A 79 -25.86 3.84 1.95
N GLY A 80 -25.01 4.75 2.45
CA GLY A 80 -25.39 6.13 2.78
C GLY A 80 -25.43 7.08 1.59
N SER A 81 -24.95 6.66 0.43
CA SER A 81 -24.83 7.47 -0.80
C SER A 81 -25.99 7.24 -1.79
N GLY A 82 -27.05 6.53 -1.38
CA GLY A 82 -28.24 6.20 -2.17
C GLY A 82 -29.44 7.11 -1.95
#